data_AF-A0A8S9MSX3-F1
#
_entry.id   AF-A0A8S9MSX3-F1
#
_cell.length_a   1.000
_cell.length_b   1.000
_cell.length_c   1.000
_cell.angle_alpha   90.00
_cell.angle_beta   90.00
_cell.angle_gamma   90.00
#
_symmetry.space_group_name_H-M   'P 1'
#
loop_
_entity.id
_entity.type
_entity.pdbx_description
1 polymer ?
#
loop_
_entity_poly.entity_id
_entity_poly.type
_entity_poly.pdbx_seq_one_letter_code
_entity_poly.pdbx_strand_id
1 'polypeptide(L)'
;MGNVEEYKPVIAMLGLQLCYAGVIFTSEATLVNGTSPRVFILYRQAFATIFIFPFILFTRGRSKLSNLDLRSFSLIFMASLVGITLYQNLYFEGIYLASSSMGSAMGNIIPAFTFLISFLAGYEKVNFRNIRGLAKILGAVICVVGAVSMTLIRGPKILNSEFSLPIAKSLLGDIKDQNLWLFGCLLVFVSTLCWSFSLIIQVPISAYYPDHLSLSAWMCLFSTIQCAIVTFFLEKDPNAWILHSYSELATCLYAGVVTSALSTTVQAWVISKRGPLFSAMFNPLCTVIVTILASMFLQEEMFTGGLIGGLFVIMGLYTVLWGKAKDVDVMIIQEQIDNNKNSEVKIQIEDSSDTEKCNNDLKKPLLS
;
A
#
# COMPACT_ATOMS: atom_id res chain seq x y z
N MET A 1 25.03 -4.12 -14.20
CA MET A 1 24.21 -3.54 -13.12
C MET A 1 22.70 -3.72 -13.29
N GLY A 2 22.20 -4.47 -14.29
CA GLY A 2 20.76 -4.62 -14.56
C GLY A 2 19.95 -5.46 -13.55
N ASN A 3 20.53 -6.52 -12.98
CA ASN A 3 19.77 -7.42 -12.10
C ASN A 3 19.32 -6.77 -10.78
N VAL A 4 20.07 -5.79 -10.24
CA VAL A 4 19.74 -5.18 -8.94
C VAL A 4 18.52 -4.26 -9.07
N GLU A 5 18.34 -3.57 -10.20
CA GLU A 5 17.21 -2.67 -10.42
C GLU A 5 15.89 -3.40 -10.55
N GLU A 6 15.93 -4.64 -11.07
CA GLU A 6 14.77 -5.50 -11.25
C GLU A 6 14.16 -5.96 -9.91
N TYR A 7 14.98 -6.13 -8.87
CA TYR A 7 14.50 -6.56 -7.55
C TYR A 7 14.14 -5.39 -6.62
N LYS A 8 14.47 -4.13 -6.96
CA LYS A 8 14.18 -2.97 -6.09
C LYS A 8 12.70 -2.89 -5.66
N PRO A 9 11.69 -3.02 -6.57
CA PRO A 9 10.29 -2.97 -6.17
C PRO A 9 9.88 -4.15 -5.28
N VAL A 10 10.45 -5.34 -5.50
CA VAL A 10 10.18 -6.52 -4.67
C VAL A 10 10.72 -6.32 -3.27
N ILE A 11 11.99 -5.91 -3.14
CA ILE A 11 12.65 -5.66 -1.86
C ILE A 11 11.93 -4.55 -1.09
N ALA A 12 11.55 -3.47 -1.78
CA ALA A 12 10.80 -2.37 -1.18
C ALA A 12 9.44 -2.84 -0.64
N MET A 13 8.70 -3.68 -1.38
CA MET A 13 7.43 -4.23 -0.90
C MET A 13 7.62 -5.21 0.26
N LEU A 14 8.65 -6.07 0.23
CA LEU A 14 8.97 -6.96 1.35
C LEU A 14 9.27 -6.16 2.62
N GLY A 15 10.10 -5.12 2.52
CA GLY A 15 10.39 -4.22 3.64
C GLY A 15 9.14 -3.52 4.16
N LEU A 16 8.26 -3.07 3.26
CA LEU A 16 7.00 -2.41 3.60
C LEU A 16 6.06 -3.35 4.36
N GLN A 17 5.96 -4.63 3.98
CA GLN A 17 5.15 -5.61 4.72
C GLN A 17 5.72 -5.93 6.10
N LEU A 18 7.05 -5.97 6.26
CA LEU A 18 7.69 -6.09 7.58
C LEU A 18 7.36 -4.90 8.48
N CYS A 19 7.43 -3.68 7.93
CA CYS A 19 7.05 -2.46 8.64
C CYS A 19 5.57 -2.46 9.06
N TYR A 20 4.68 -2.90 8.17
CA TYR A 20 3.25 -3.03 8.45
C TYR A 20 2.99 -4.02 9.59
N ALA A 21 3.66 -5.18 9.57
CA ALA A 21 3.56 -6.14 10.65
C ALA A 21 4.01 -5.54 12.00
N GLY A 22 5.13 -4.81 12.03
CA GLY A 22 5.58 -4.12 13.25
C GLY A 22 4.57 -3.08 13.77
N VAL A 23 3.91 -2.35 12.87
CA VAL A 23 2.85 -1.41 13.27
C VAL A 23 1.64 -2.15 13.85
N ILE A 24 1.25 -3.29 13.28
CA ILE A 24 0.12 -4.07 13.82
C ILE A 24 0.36 -4.40 15.30
N PHE A 25 1.52 -4.98 15.67
CA PHE A 25 1.85 -5.28 17.07
C PHE A 25 1.88 -4.06 17.98
N THR A 26 2.53 -2.98 17.54
CA THR A 26 2.63 -1.75 18.35
C THR A 26 1.28 -1.03 18.49
N SER A 27 0.43 -1.10 17.47
CA SER A 27 -0.92 -0.53 17.48
C SER A 27 -1.87 -1.34 18.36
N GLU A 28 -1.76 -2.67 18.36
CA GLU A 28 -2.57 -3.53 19.22
C GLU A 28 -2.27 -3.25 20.70
N ALA A 29 -0.99 -3.14 21.07
CA ALA A 29 -0.59 -2.79 22.44
C ALA A 29 -1.11 -1.43 22.92
N THR A 30 -1.29 -0.46 22.02
CA THR A 30 -1.78 0.88 22.36
C THR A 30 -3.31 0.96 22.39
N LEU A 31 -3.99 0.24 21.50
CA LEU A 31 -5.45 0.12 21.51
C LEU A 31 -5.96 -0.62 22.76
N VAL A 32 -5.24 -1.64 23.23
CA VAL A 32 -5.57 -2.34 24.48
C VAL A 32 -5.49 -1.44 25.71
N ASN A 33 -4.62 -0.41 25.69
CA ASN A 33 -4.52 0.58 26.77
C ASN A 33 -5.64 1.62 26.76
N GLY A 34 -6.63 1.49 25.87
CA GLY A 34 -7.83 2.33 25.84
C GLY A 34 -7.75 3.55 24.93
N THR A 35 -6.76 3.65 24.04
CA THR A 35 -6.69 4.74 23.05
C THR A 35 -7.84 4.59 22.03
N SER A 36 -8.59 5.66 21.76
CA SER A 36 -9.61 5.63 20.70
C SER A 36 -8.96 5.36 19.32
N PRO A 37 -9.46 4.37 18.54
CA PRO A 37 -8.95 4.07 17.21
C PRO A 37 -8.99 5.27 16.25
N ARG A 38 -9.99 6.13 16.38
CA ARG A 38 -10.21 7.29 15.49
C ARG A 38 -9.19 8.40 15.75
N VAL A 39 -8.86 8.58 17.01
CA VAL A 39 -7.83 9.52 17.46
C VAL A 39 -6.46 9.01 17.06
N PHE A 40 -6.20 7.71 17.20
CA PHE A 40 -4.97 7.07 16.72
C PHE A 40 -4.73 7.30 15.21
N ILE A 41 -5.75 7.09 14.37
CA ILE A 41 -5.70 7.33 12.92
C ILE A 41 -5.36 8.79 12.61
N LEU A 42 -6.01 9.73 13.30
CA LEU A 42 -5.75 11.17 13.13
C LEU A 42 -4.29 11.52 13.47
N TYR A 43 -3.80 11.11 14.64
CA TYR A 43 -2.43 11.41 15.06
C TYR A 43 -1.40 10.76 14.14
N ARG A 44 -1.59 9.50 13.77
CA ARG A 44 -0.77 8.80 12.77
C ARG A 44 -0.65 9.64 11.49
N GLN A 45 -1.77 10.14 10.99
CA GLN A 45 -1.79 10.89 9.74
C GLN A 45 -1.23 12.31 9.89
N ALA A 46 -1.42 12.96 11.04
CA ALA A 46 -0.81 14.24 11.35
C ALA A 46 0.71 14.15 11.41
N PHE A 47 1.26 13.14 12.09
CA PHE A 47 2.70 12.90 12.13
C PHE A 47 3.29 12.62 10.75
N ALA A 48 2.58 11.86 9.92
CA ALA A 48 2.99 11.62 8.53
C ALA A 48 3.14 12.92 7.73
N THR A 49 2.15 13.81 7.85
CA THR A 49 2.14 15.12 7.18
C THR A 49 3.26 16.03 7.69
N ILE A 50 3.45 16.12 9.00
CA ILE A 50 4.52 16.91 9.62
C ILE A 50 5.90 16.38 9.19
N PHE A 51 6.06 15.07 9.09
CA PHE A 51 7.32 14.45 8.69
C PHE A 51 7.64 14.69 7.21
N ILE A 52 6.68 14.50 6.29
CA ILE A 52 6.93 14.62 4.85
C ILE A 52 7.06 16.08 4.40
N PHE A 53 6.32 17.01 4.99
CA PHE A 53 6.23 18.39 4.51
C PHE A 53 7.59 19.10 4.38
N PRO A 54 8.53 18.99 5.34
CA PRO A 54 9.89 19.53 5.19
C PRO A 54 10.65 18.96 3.99
N PHE A 55 10.53 17.65 3.72
CA PHE A 55 11.25 17.02 2.60
C PHE A 55 10.81 17.58 1.25
N ILE A 56 9.54 17.99 1.11
CA ILE A 56 9.06 18.66 -0.10
C ILE A 56 9.76 20.00 -0.29
N LEU A 57 9.86 20.81 0.77
CA LEU A 57 10.48 22.14 0.69
C LEU A 57 11.95 22.06 0.28
N PHE A 58 12.67 21.04 0.74
CA PHE A 58 14.05 20.78 0.31
C PHE A 58 14.14 20.27 -1.13
N THR A 59 13.18 19.44 -1.57
CA THR A 59 13.19 18.85 -2.93
C THR A 59 12.66 19.84 -3.99
N ARG A 60 11.96 20.89 -3.57
CA ARG A 60 11.42 21.99 -4.39
C ARG A 60 12.46 22.71 -5.25
N GLY A 61 13.74 22.64 -4.88
CA GLY A 61 14.84 23.19 -5.68
C GLY A 61 15.13 22.43 -6.99
N ARG A 62 14.63 21.19 -7.15
CA ARG A 62 14.90 20.32 -8.32
C ARG A 62 13.68 19.98 -9.17
N SER A 63 12.47 20.19 -8.65
CA SER A 63 11.22 19.79 -9.27
C SER A 63 10.35 21.04 -9.44
N LYS A 64 10.04 21.41 -10.69
CA LYS A 64 8.94 22.36 -10.96
C LYS A 64 7.69 21.71 -10.37
N LEU A 65 7.21 22.23 -9.24
CA LEU A 65 5.93 21.85 -8.67
C LEU A 65 4.90 22.08 -9.78
N SER A 66 4.51 21.01 -10.47
CA SER A 66 3.54 21.09 -11.56
C SER A 66 2.29 21.73 -10.96
N ASN A 67 1.87 22.87 -11.52
CA ASN A 67 0.65 23.55 -11.09
C ASN A 67 -0.45 22.49 -11.04
N LEU A 68 -0.98 22.22 -9.84
CA LEU A 68 -1.97 21.18 -9.64
C LEU A 68 -3.21 21.56 -10.44
N ASP A 69 -3.45 20.87 -11.55
CA ASP A 69 -4.71 20.96 -12.26
C ASP A 69 -5.85 20.51 -11.32
N LEU A 70 -7.02 21.12 -11.44
CA LEU A 70 -8.18 20.84 -10.59
C LEU A 70 -8.55 19.35 -10.63
N ARG A 71 -8.37 18.72 -11.78
CA ARG A 71 -8.57 17.28 -11.96
C ARG A 71 -7.62 16.45 -11.11
N SER A 72 -6.33 16.77 -11.12
CA SER A 72 -5.32 16.06 -10.31
C SER A 72 -5.55 16.28 -8.82
N PHE A 73 -5.89 17.51 -8.42
CA PHE A 73 -6.26 17.81 -7.04
C PHE A 73 -7.45 16.97 -6.57
N SER A 74 -8.53 16.91 -7.37
CA SER A 74 -9.72 16.11 -7.07
C SER A 74 -9.40 14.62 -6.98
N LEU A 75 -8.58 14.09 -7.89
CA LEU A 75 -8.15 12.68 -7.84
C LEU A 75 -7.34 12.36 -6.58
N ILE A 76 -6.40 13.23 -6.19
CA ILE A 76 -5.59 13.04 -4.98
C ILE A 76 -6.48 13.12 -3.73
N PHE A 77 -7.42 14.07 -3.70
CA PHE A 77 -8.40 14.18 -2.61
C PHE A 77 -9.26 12.92 -2.49
N MET A 78 -9.75 12.38 -3.62
CA MET A 78 -10.53 11.13 -3.64
C MET A 78 -9.70 9.91 -3.26
N ALA A 79 -8.44 9.83 -3.70
CA ALA A 79 -7.53 8.76 -3.32
C ALA A 79 -7.25 8.75 -1.81
N SER A 80 -7.04 9.93 -1.23
CA SER A 80 -6.91 10.11 0.22
C SER A 80 -8.20 9.72 0.96
N LEU A 81 -9.35 10.20 0.46
CA LEU A 81 -10.64 9.97 1.09
C LEU A 81 -10.96 8.47 1.15
N VAL A 82 -10.86 7.78 0.01
CA VAL A 82 -11.24 6.37 -0.09
C VAL A 82 -10.13 5.47 0.45
N GLY A 83 -8.87 5.75 0.08
CA GLY A 83 -7.73 4.87 0.35
C GLY A 83 -7.13 4.98 1.75
N ILE A 84 -7.33 6.10 2.43
CA ILE A 84 -6.77 6.31 3.76
C ILE A 84 -7.91 6.51 4.75
N THR A 85 -8.70 7.58 4.62
CA THR A 85 -9.68 7.96 5.64
C THR A 85 -10.82 6.94 5.76
N LEU A 86 -11.52 6.65 4.65
CA LEU A 86 -12.65 5.73 4.65
C LEU A 86 -12.18 4.29 4.94
N TYR A 87 -11.11 3.84 4.28
CA TYR A 87 -10.51 2.53 4.54
C TYR A 87 -10.17 2.34 6.02
N GLN A 88 -9.36 3.22 6.63
CA GLN A 88 -8.90 3.00 7.99
C GLN A 88 -10.04 3.09 9.00
N ASN A 89 -10.94 4.07 8.88
CA ASN A 89 -12.06 4.19 9.82
C ASN A 89 -13.00 2.98 9.75
N LEU A 90 -13.37 2.54 8.54
CA LEU A 90 -14.22 1.34 8.38
C LEU A 90 -13.51 0.06 8.81
N TYR A 91 -12.20 -0.05 8.55
CA TYR A 91 -11.42 -1.23 8.93
C TYR A 91 -11.33 -1.37 10.45
N PHE A 92 -10.90 -0.31 11.15
CA PHE A 92 -10.74 -0.34 12.62
C PHE A 92 -12.08 -0.53 13.34
N GLU A 93 -13.15 0.13 12.88
CA GLU A 93 -14.49 -0.09 13.44
C GLU A 93 -14.99 -1.51 13.13
N GLY A 94 -14.75 -2.00 11.91
CA GLY A 94 -15.17 -3.32 11.46
C GLY A 94 -14.50 -4.45 12.24
N ILE A 95 -13.19 -4.37 12.49
CA ILE A 95 -12.48 -5.38 13.30
C ILE A 95 -12.88 -5.31 14.78
N TYR A 96 -13.23 -4.12 15.28
CA TYR A 96 -13.71 -3.94 16.65
C TYR A 96 -15.08 -4.60 16.85
N LEU A 97 -16.00 -4.47 15.87
CA LEU A 97 -17.34 -5.05 15.93
C LEU A 97 -17.40 -6.53 15.52
N ALA A 98 -16.54 -6.96 14.59
CA ALA A 98 -16.51 -8.34 14.11
C ALA A 98 -15.40 -9.14 14.82
N SER A 99 -14.21 -9.18 14.21
CA SER A 99 -13.04 -9.84 14.75
C SER A 99 -11.78 -9.47 13.95
N SER A 100 -10.61 -9.56 14.60
CA SER A 100 -9.31 -9.45 13.92
C SER A 100 -9.11 -10.54 12.87
N SER A 101 -9.71 -11.73 13.05
CA SER A 101 -9.66 -12.81 12.05
C SER A 101 -10.39 -12.45 10.76
N MET A 102 -11.52 -11.73 10.84
CA MET A 102 -12.24 -11.23 9.67
C MET A 102 -11.42 -10.16 8.94
N GLY A 103 -10.76 -9.26 9.69
CA GLY A 103 -9.81 -8.28 9.14
C GLY A 103 -8.71 -8.93 8.30
N SER A 104 -8.05 -9.93 8.85
CA SER A 104 -7.01 -10.69 8.14
C SER A 104 -7.57 -11.43 6.92
N ALA A 105 -8.72 -12.11 7.05
CA ALA A 105 -9.33 -12.84 5.94
C ALA A 105 -9.73 -11.91 4.77
N MET A 106 -10.25 -10.72 5.07
CA MET A 106 -10.61 -9.74 4.06
C MET A 106 -9.37 -9.06 3.44
N GLY A 107 -8.34 -8.75 4.25
CA GLY A 107 -7.06 -8.25 3.75
C GLY A 107 -6.40 -9.20 2.75
N ASN A 108 -6.60 -10.50 2.94
CA ASN A 108 -6.13 -11.55 2.05
C ASN A 108 -6.85 -11.61 0.70
N ILE A 109 -8.06 -11.04 0.60
CA ILE A 109 -8.87 -10.97 -0.64
C ILE A 109 -8.54 -9.71 -1.46
N ILE A 110 -7.80 -8.73 -0.90
CA ILE A 110 -7.38 -7.50 -1.61
C ILE A 110 -6.78 -7.77 -3.00
N PRO A 111 -5.89 -8.75 -3.22
CA PRO A 111 -5.35 -9.03 -4.56
C PRO A 111 -6.43 -9.39 -5.58
N ALA A 112 -7.45 -10.17 -5.17
CA ALA A 112 -8.54 -10.58 -6.05
C ALA A 112 -9.42 -9.39 -6.46
N PHE A 113 -9.81 -8.54 -5.50
CA PHE A 113 -10.57 -7.33 -5.82
C PHE A 113 -9.75 -6.34 -6.64
N THR A 114 -8.47 -6.17 -6.32
CA THR A 114 -7.58 -5.29 -7.11
C THR A 114 -7.44 -5.81 -8.53
N PHE A 115 -7.31 -7.12 -8.73
CA PHE A 115 -7.29 -7.74 -10.06
C PHE A 115 -8.59 -7.47 -10.83
N LEU A 116 -9.74 -7.72 -10.20
CA LEU A 116 -11.06 -7.52 -10.80
C LEU A 116 -11.26 -6.06 -11.23
N ILE A 117 -10.99 -5.10 -10.33
CA ILE A 117 -11.14 -3.68 -10.62
C ILE A 117 -10.13 -3.23 -11.68
N SER A 118 -8.87 -3.71 -11.61
CA SER A 118 -7.83 -3.41 -12.61
C SER A 118 -8.19 -3.94 -14.00
N PHE A 119 -8.81 -5.12 -14.07
CA PHE A 119 -9.30 -5.71 -15.32
C PHE A 119 -10.46 -4.89 -15.90
N LEU A 120 -11.44 -4.52 -15.06
CA LEU A 120 -12.58 -3.68 -15.48
C LEU A 120 -12.14 -2.27 -15.92
N ALA A 121 -11.14 -1.70 -15.24
CA ALA A 121 -10.56 -0.41 -15.59
C ALA A 121 -9.62 -0.46 -16.82
N GLY A 122 -9.35 -1.65 -17.36
CA GLY A 122 -8.50 -1.83 -18.53
C GLY A 122 -6.99 -1.69 -18.28
N TYR A 123 -6.55 -1.60 -17.02
CA TYR A 123 -5.13 -1.51 -16.66
C TYR A 123 -4.40 -2.86 -16.76
N GLU A 124 -5.12 -3.98 -16.63
CA GLU A 124 -4.55 -5.33 -16.78
C GLU A 124 -5.20 -6.05 -17.98
N LYS A 125 -4.47 -6.21 -19.08
CA LYS A 125 -4.93 -6.97 -20.26
C LYS A 125 -4.68 -8.45 -20.05
N VAL A 126 -5.75 -9.20 -19.75
CA VAL A 126 -5.66 -10.64 -19.52
C VAL A 126 -6.00 -11.39 -20.81
N ASN A 127 -4.96 -11.84 -21.51
CA ASN A 127 -5.16 -12.79 -22.59
C ASN A 127 -5.31 -14.20 -21.99
N PHE A 128 -6.54 -14.68 -21.85
CA PHE A 128 -6.87 -16.04 -21.37
C PHE A 128 -6.22 -17.16 -22.20
N ARG A 129 -5.76 -16.85 -23.42
CA ARG A 129 -5.05 -17.77 -24.30
C ARG A 129 -3.55 -17.89 -24.03
N ASN A 130 -2.99 -17.03 -23.17
CA ASN A 130 -1.58 -17.05 -22.80
C ASN A 130 -1.40 -17.71 -21.43
N ILE A 131 -0.53 -18.73 -21.35
CA ILE A 131 -0.20 -19.48 -20.13
C ILE A 131 0.19 -18.55 -18.98
N ARG A 132 0.85 -17.43 -19.28
CA ARG A 132 1.26 -16.45 -18.26
C ARG A 132 0.12 -15.58 -17.75
N GLY A 133 -0.87 -15.26 -18.60
CA GLY A 133 -2.10 -14.58 -18.17
C GLY A 133 -2.92 -15.47 -17.23
N LEU A 134 -2.98 -16.77 -17.54
CA LEU A 134 -3.58 -17.77 -16.68
C LEU A 134 -2.80 -17.94 -15.36
N ALA A 135 -1.46 -17.91 -15.39
CA ALA A 135 -0.62 -17.97 -14.19
C ALA A 135 -0.85 -16.77 -13.24
N LYS A 136 -1.10 -15.56 -13.76
CA LYS A 136 -1.45 -14.40 -12.92
C LYS A 136 -2.75 -14.62 -12.16
N ILE A 137 -3.79 -15.13 -12.84
CA ILE A 137 -5.09 -15.43 -12.21
C ILE A 137 -4.96 -16.57 -11.22
N LEU A 138 -4.39 -17.70 -11.65
CA LEU A 138 -4.23 -18.89 -10.81
C LEU A 138 -3.38 -18.58 -9.58
N GLY A 139 -2.26 -17.86 -9.73
CA GLY A 139 -1.44 -17.46 -8.61
C GLY A 139 -2.17 -16.53 -7.63
N ALA A 140 -2.98 -15.60 -8.12
CA ALA A 140 -3.81 -14.75 -7.26
C ALA A 140 -4.87 -15.56 -6.50
N VAL A 141 -5.55 -16.50 -7.17
CA VAL A 141 -6.52 -17.41 -6.55
C VAL A 141 -5.84 -18.30 -5.50
N ILE A 142 -4.69 -18.90 -5.82
CA ILE A 142 -3.90 -19.73 -4.90
C ILE A 142 -3.47 -18.92 -3.67
N CYS A 143 -3.04 -17.66 -3.88
CA CYS A 143 -2.64 -16.76 -2.79
C CYS A 143 -3.82 -16.45 -1.86
N VAL A 144 -4.98 -16.09 -2.43
CA VAL A 144 -6.20 -15.78 -1.67
C VAL A 144 -6.70 -17.01 -0.93
N VAL A 145 -6.75 -18.17 -1.59
CA VAL A 145 -7.17 -19.44 -0.96
C VAL A 145 -6.22 -19.80 0.18
N GLY A 146 -4.91 -19.74 -0.03
CA GLY A 146 -3.91 -20.01 1.01
C GLY A 146 -4.06 -19.11 2.22
N ALA A 147 -4.27 -17.82 1.98
CA ALA A 147 -4.38 -16.83 3.02
C ALA A 147 -5.72 -16.91 3.79
N VAL A 148 -6.83 -17.22 3.10
CA VAL A 148 -8.12 -17.53 3.75
C VAL A 148 -8.02 -18.83 4.57
N SER A 149 -7.39 -19.87 4.01
CA SER A 149 -7.12 -21.13 4.73
C SER A 149 -6.28 -20.89 5.98
N MET A 150 -5.27 -20.03 5.93
CA MET A 150 -4.47 -19.63 7.09
C MET A 150 -5.31 -18.99 8.20
N THR A 151 -6.31 -18.20 7.85
CA THR A 151 -7.18 -17.50 8.82
C THR A 151 -8.32 -18.37 9.37
N LEU A 152 -8.89 -19.27 8.56
CA LEU A 152 -10.09 -20.03 8.91
C LEU A 152 -9.78 -21.46 9.39
N ILE A 153 -8.68 -22.07 8.96
CA ILE A 153 -8.33 -23.43 9.35
C ILE A 153 -7.55 -23.40 10.67
N ARG A 154 -8.27 -23.59 11.78
CA ARG A 154 -7.65 -23.96 13.05
C ARG A 154 -7.45 -25.48 13.08
N GLY A 155 -6.24 -25.93 12.76
CA GLY A 155 -5.87 -27.35 12.86
C GLY A 155 -5.38 -27.74 14.26
N PRO A 156 -5.09 -29.02 14.53
CA PRO A 156 -4.64 -29.49 15.83
C PRO A 156 -3.34 -28.81 16.28
N LYS A 157 -3.26 -28.55 17.58
CA LYS A 157 -2.17 -27.86 18.29
C LYS A 157 -0.87 -28.66 18.19
N ILE A 158 0.23 -28.00 17.84
CA ILE A 158 1.53 -28.65 17.58
C ILE A 158 2.47 -28.60 18.80
N LEU A 159 2.22 -27.73 19.79
CA LEU A 159 3.01 -27.65 21.03
C LEU A 159 2.11 -27.52 22.26
N ASN A 160 2.44 -28.29 23.30
CA ASN A 160 1.77 -28.35 24.60
C ASN A 160 1.82 -26.98 25.33
N SER A 161 0.67 -26.37 25.64
CA SER A 161 0.17 -26.24 27.02
C SER A 161 -1.21 -25.57 27.06
N GLU A 162 -1.92 -25.76 28.16
CA GLU A 162 -3.29 -25.31 28.37
C GLU A 162 -3.40 -23.79 28.54
N PHE A 163 -4.06 -23.12 27.60
CA PHE A 163 -4.79 -21.88 27.89
C PHE A 163 -6.10 -21.88 27.11
N SER A 164 -7.18 -22.16 27.83
CA SER A 164 -8.55 -22.16 27.33
C SER A 164 -9.11 -20.73 27.41
N LEU A 165 -8.95 -19.95 26.33
CA LEU A 165 -9.72 -18.71 26.14
C LEU A 165 -11.03 -19.05 25.39
N PRO A 166 -12.20 -18.60 25.87
CA PRO A 166 -13.49 -19.24 25.61
C PRO A 166 -14.07 -18.83 24.25
N ILE A 167 -13.70 -19.55 23.20
CA ILE A 167 -14.32 -19.41 21.86
C ILE A 167 -15.72 -20.06 21.81
N ALA A 168 -16.18 -20.71 22.88
CA ALA A 168 -17.46 -21.43 22.93
C ALA A 168 -18.55 -20.71 23.75
N LYS A 169 -18.64 -19.37 23.70
CA LYS A 169 -19.75 -18.62 24.33
C LYS A 169 -20.57 -17.67 23.44
N SER A 170 -20.24 -17.49 22.16
CA SER A 170 -21.02 -16.56 21.30
C SER A 170 -21.94 -17.22 20.26
N LEU A 171 -21.96 -18.56 20.16
CA LEU A 171 -22.92 -19.24 19.27
C LEU A 171 -24.38 -19.25 19.79
N LEU A 172 -24.61 -18.77 21.03
CA LEU A 172 -25.92 -18.51 21.61
C LEU A 172 -26.00 -17.07 22.17
N GLY A 173 -25.58 -16.08 21.38
CA GLY A 173 -25.80 -14.66 21.67
C GLY A 173 -27.14 -14.15 21.12
N ASP A 174 -27.77 -13.21 21.82
CA ASP A 174 -29.01 -12.54 21.46
C ASP A 174 -28.98 -11.99 20.01
N ILE A 175 -30.14 -11.87 19.34
CA ILE A 175 -30.25 -11.47 17.91
C ILE A 175 -29.51 -10.14 17.66
N LYS A 176 -29.42 -9.28 18.68
CA LYS A 176 -28.72 -7.99 18.65
C LYS A 176 -27.20 -8.15 18.44
N ASP A 177 -26.55 -9.10 19.11
CA ASP A 177 -25.10 -9.31 19.03
C ASP A 177 -24.69 -9.90 17.67
N GLN A 178 -25.53 -10.75 17.09
CA GLN A 178 -25.30 -11.28 15.73
C GLN A 178 -25.40 -10.19 14.66
N ASN A 179 -26.36 -9.26 14.79
CA ASN A 179 -26.52 -8.15 13.85
C ASN A 179 -25.33 -7.16 13.92
N LEU A 180 -24.81 -6.88 15.12
CA LEU A 180 -23.60 -6.06 15.31
C LEU A 180 -22.37 -6.71 14.67
N TRP A 181 -22.19 -8.01 14.86
CA TRP A 181 -21.09 -8.76 14.24
C TRP A 181 -21.18 -8.77 12.71
N LEU A 182 -22.36 -9.02 12.14
CA LEU A 182 -22.60 -8.97 10.70
C LEU A 182 -22.34 -7.57 10.12
N PHE A 183 -22.74 -6.53 10.84
CA PHE A 183 -22.45 -5.15 10.46
C PHE A 183 -20.93 -4.89 10.45
N GLY A 184 -20.20 -5.36 11.47
CA GLY A 184 -18.73 -5.33 11.49
C GLY A 184 -18.11 -6.01 10.26
N CYS A 185 -18.58 -7.21 9.91
CA CYS A 185 -18.12 -7.94 8.71
C CYS A 185 -18.35 -7.13 7.42
N LEU A 186 -19.51 -6.49 7.30
CA LEU A 186 -19.83 -5.62 6.17
C LEU A 186 -18.90 -4.41 6.10
N LEU A 187 -18.59 -3.77 7.24
CA LEU A 187 -17.65 -2.65 7.30
C LEU A 187 -16.25 -3.08 6.83
N VAL A 188 -15.74 -4.23 7.31
CA VAL A 188 -14.44 -4.75 6.88
C VAL A 188 -14.45 -5.06 5.37
N PHE A 189 -15.53 -5.64 4.85
CA PHE A 189 -15.67 -5.90 3.42
C PHE A 189 -15.61 -4.62 2.58
N VAL A 190 -16.38 -3.59 2.96
CA VAL A 190 -16.36 -2.29 2.28
C VAL A 190 -14.99 -1.64 2.39
N SER A 191 -14.32 -1.72 3.54
CA SER A 191 -12.96 -1.20 3.71
C SER A 191 -11.97 -1.84 2.73
N THR A 192 -12.10 -3.14 2.49
CA THR A 192 -11.23 -3.91 1.58
C THR A 192 -11.43 -3.47 0.14
N LEU A 193 -12.68 -3.26 -0.29
CA LEU A 193 -12.99 -2.68 -1.60
C LEU A 193 -12.43 -1.26 -1.75
N CYS A 194 -12.53 -0.44 -0.71
CA CYS A 194 -11.99 0.92 -0.70
C CYS A 194 -10.47 0.91 -0.89
N TRP A 195 -9.75 0.00 -0.20
CA TRP A 195 -8.32 -0.17 -0.37
C TRP A 195 -7.96 -0.67 -1.78
N SER A 196 -8.64 -1.68 -2.31
CA SER A 196 -8.42 -2.13 -3.68
C SER A 196 -8.66 -1.02 -4.70
N PHE A 197 -9.72 -0.23 -4.54
CA PHE A 197 -10.02 0.89 -5.42
C PHE A 197 -8.96 2.02 -5.32
N SER A 198 -8.42 2.28 -4.13
CA SER A 198 -7.39 3.30 -3.96
C SER A 198 -6.08 2.94 -4.67
N LEU A 199 -5.68 1.66 -4.68
CA LEU A 199 -4.53 1.19 -5.47
C LEU A 199 -4.71 1.47 -6.96
N ILE A 200 -5.95 1.34 -7.47
CA ILE A 200 -6.27 1.61 -8.87
C ILE A 200 -6.25 3.11 -9.16
N ILE A 201 -6.81 3.95 -8.27
CA ILE A 201 -6.76 5.41 -8.43
C ILE A 201 -5.31 5.93 -8.40
N GLN A 202 -4.40 5.29 -7.67
CA GLN A 202 -3.00 5.70 -7.65
C GLN A 202 -2.31 5.58 -9.02
N VAL A 203 -2.79 4.74 -9.93
CA VAL A 203 -2.24 4.59 -11.29
C VAL A 203 -2.30 5.89 -12.10
N PRO A 204 -3.47 6.48 -12.38
CA PRO A 204 -3.55 7.73 -13.13
C PRO A 204 -2.88 8.88 -12.38
N ILE A 205 -2.93 8.91 -11.05
CA ILE A 205 -2.30 9.98 -10.27
C ILE A 205 -0.77 9.96 -10.44
N SER A 206 -0.15 8.78 -10.34
CA SER A 206 1.29 8.63 -10.56
C SER A 206 1.72 8.95 -11.99
N ALA A 207 0.81 8.86 -12.97
CA ALA A 207 1.08 9.27 -14.35
C ALA A 207 1.08 10.80 -14.53
N TYR A 208 0.15 11.51 -13.88
CA TYR A 208 0.10 12.99 -13.92
C TYR A 208 1.12 13.66 -12.98
N TYR A 209 1.51 12.98 -11.91
CA TYR A 209 2.37 13.52 -10.85
C TYR A 209 3.59 12.62 -10.64
N PRO A 210 4.69 12.83 -11.41
CA PRO A 210 5.85 11.93 -11.41
C PRO A 210 6.67 11.99 -10.11
N ASP A 211 6.51 13.03 -9.30
CA ASP A 211 7.16 13.13 -7.99
C ASP A 211 6.30 12.44 -6.91
N HIS A 212 6.58 11.15 -6.69
CA HIS A 212 5.86 10.31 -5.73
C HIS A 212 5.93 10.82 -4.28
N LEU A 213 6.99 11.54 -3.91
CA LEU A 213 7.14 12.07 -2.55
C LEU A 213 6.15 13.23 -2.30
N SER A 214 6.07 14.16 -3.25
CA SER A 214 5.10 15.26 -3.19
C SER A 214 3.66 14.76 -3.34
N LEU A 215 3.41 13.73 -4.15
CA LEU A 215 2.10 13.07 -4.18
C LEU A 215 1.70 12.54 -2.80
N SER A 216 2.58 11.77 -2.16
CA SER A 216 2.33 11.23 -0.82
C SER A 216 2.11 12.32 0.21
N ALA A 217 2.78 13.46 0.09
CA ALA A 217 2.52 14.60 0.94
C ALA A 217 1.10 15.15 0.83
N TRP A 218 0.63 15.36 -0.40
CA TRP A 218 -0.73 15.84 -0.65
C TRP A 218 -1.77 14.84 -0.17
N MET A 219 -1.55 13.54 -0.43
CA MET A 219 -2.40 12.48 0.12
C MET A 219 -2.39 12.51 1.64
N CYS A 220 -1.22 12.68 2.26
CA CYS A 220 -1.12 12.71 3.71
C CYS A 220 -1.85 13.92 4.31
N LEU A 221 -1.68 15.10 3.71
CA LEU A 221 -2.32 16.34 4.14
C LEU A 221 -3.84 16.26 4.03
N PHE A 222 -4.38 15.84 2.88
CA PHE A 222 -5.83 15.66 2.75
C PHE A 222 -6.35 14.63 3.72
N SER A 223 -5.62 13.54 3.94
CA SER A 223 -6.07 12.51 4.86
C SER A 223 -6.08 13.02 6.29
N THR A 224 -5.10 13.84 6.70
CA THR A 224 -5.12 14.49 8.02
C THR A 224 -6.37 15.34 8.19
N ILE A 225 -6.70 16.17 7.20
CA ILE A 225 -7.88 17.05 7.24
C ILE A 225 -9.17 16.20 7.27
N GLN A 226 -9.29 15.21 6.40
CA GLN A 226 -10.46 14.34 6.30
C GLN A 226 -10.64 13.52 7.59
N CYS A 227 -9.57 12.93 8.14
CA CYS A 227 -9.60 12.22 9.42
C CYS A 227 -9.93 13.17 10.58
N ALA A 228 -9.43 14.41 10.58
CA ALA A 228 -9.74 15.39 11.62
C ALA A 228 -11.25 15.71 11.64
N ILE A 229 -11.84 15.90 10.45
CA ILE A 229 -13.29 16.12 10.30
C ILE A 229 -14.06 14.91 10.81
N VAL A 230 -13.71 13.70 10.38
CA VAL A 230 -14.37 12.45 10.78
C VAL A 230 -14.28 12.24 12.29
N THR A 231 -13.10 12.38 12.89
CA THR A 231 -12.89 12.24 14.33
C THR A 231 -13.63 13.32 15.11
N PHE A 232 -13.64 14.57 14.64
CA PHE A 232 -14.41 15.65 15.29
C PHE A 232 -15.91 15.39 15.36
N PHE A 233 -16.50 14.83 14.30
CA PHE A 233 -17.94 14.53 14.30
C PHE A 233 -18.32 13.30 15.11
N LEU A 234 -17.43 12.33 15.20
CA LEU A 234 -17.74 11.03 15.76
C LEU A 234 -17.22 10.84 17.20
N GLU A 235 -16.10 11.45 17.55
CA GLU A 235 -15.49 11.37 18.88
C GLU A 235 -15.89 12.60 19.69
N LYS A 236 -16.99 12.46 20.45
CA LYS A 236 -17.56 13.55 21.25
C LYS A 236 -16.87 13.71 22.61
N ASP A 237 -16.15 12.68 23.07
CA ASP A 237 -15.53 12.67 24.38
C ASP A 237 -14.17 13.38 24.32
N PRO A 238 -13.99 14.51 25.03
CA PRO A 238 -12.74 15.29 24.97
C PRO A 238 -11.54 14.53 25.57
N ASN A 239 -11.78 13.58 26.49
CA ASN A 239 -10.73 12.76 27.07
C ASN A 239 -10.11 11.78 26.05
N ALA A 240 -10.85 11.40 25.00
CA ALA A 240 -10.35 10.51 23.96
C ALA A 240 -9.23 11.16 23.12
N TRP A 241 -9.17 12.49 23.09
CA TRP A 241 -8.18 13.26 22.31
C TRP A 241 -6.80 13.33 22.99
N ILE A 242 -6.73 13.00 24.28
CA ILE A 242 -5.52 13.08 25.08
C ILE A 242 -4.75 11.77 24.92
N LEU A 243 -3.50 11.87 24.46
CA LEU A 243 -2.54 10.76 24.51
C LEU A 243 -1.98 10.71 25.93
N HIS A 244 -2.22 9.61 26.64
CA HIS A 244 -1.92 9.49 28.07
C HIS A 244 -0.50 8.98 28.32
N SER A 245 0.09 8.26 27.35
CA SER A 245 1.40 7.63 27.49
C SER A 245 2.40 8.00 26.40
N TYR A 246 3.69 8.06 26.78
CA TYR A 246 4.80 8.20 25.84
C TYR A 246 4.86 7.03 24.82
N SER A 247 4.46 5.83 25.23
CA SER A 247 4.39 4.66 24.34
C SER A 247 3.35 4.84 23.22
N GLU A 248 2.20 5.46 23.53
CA GLU A 248 1.16 5.76 22.55
C GLU A 248 1.65 6.76 21.51
N LEU A 249 2.32 7.83 21.96
CA LEU A 249 2.92 8.82 21.07
C LEU A 249 4.02 8.22 20.19
N ALA A 250 4.89 7.38 20.76
CA ALA A 250 5.93 6.69 20.00
C ALA A 250 5.36 5.76 18.93
N THR A 251 4.30 5.00 19.25
CA THR A 251 3.60 4.16 18.27
C THR A 251 2.93 5.01 17.18
N CYS A 252 2.24 6.10 17.54
CA CYS A 252 1.63 7.02 16.58
C CYS A 252 2.68 7.61 15.61
N LEU A 253 3.84 8.01 16.15
CA LEU A 253 4.94 8.55 15.36
C LEU A 253 5.55 7.49 14.43
N TYR A 254 5.83 6.29 14.94
CA TYR A 254 6.31 5.16 14.13
C TYR A 254 5.32 4.80 13.02
N ALA A 255 4.04 4.66 13.35
CA ALA A 255 2.99 4.33 12.39
C ALA A 255 2.78 5.44 11.35
N GLY A 256 2.90 6.71 11.76
CA GLY A 256 2.76 7.86 10.86
C GLY A 256 3.91 7.96 9.87
N VAL A 257 5.14 7.94 10.37
CA VAL A 257 6.36 8.07 9.55
C VAL A 257 6.52 6.88 8.61
N VAL A 258 6.43 5.66 9.15
CA VAL A 258 6.76 4.45 8.39
C VAL A 258 5.57 3.99 7.54
N THR A 259 4.39 3.88 8.15
CA THR A 259 3.23 3.20 7.54
C THR A 259 2.23 4.16 6.89
N SER A 260 2.38 5.47 7.05
CA SER A 260 1.65 6.45 6.23
C SER A 260 2.59 7.17 5.27
N ALA A 261 3.63 7.83 5.75
CA ALA A 261 4.49 8.65 4.92
C ALA A 261 5.36 7.84 3.94
N LEU A 262 6.26 7.01 4.46
CA LEU A 262 7.18 6.23 3.62
C LEU A 262 6.44 5.19 2.79
N SER A 263 5.49 4.47 3.40
CA SER A 263 4.75 3.42 2.72
C SER A 263 3.94 3.91 1.53
N THR A 264 3.22 5.03 1.65
CA THR A 264 2.43 5.57 0.53
C THR A 264 3.34 6.03 -0.61
N THR A 265 4.54 6.54 -0.27
CA THR A 265 5.52 6.99 -1.27
C THR A 265 6.06 5.80 -2.04
N VAL A 266 6.49 4.76 -1.31
CA VAL A 266 6.97 3.50 -1.90
C VAL A 266 5.86 2.83 -2.70
N GLN A 267 4.64 2.80 -2.19
CA GLN A 267 3.49 2.20 -2.85
C GLN A 267 3.17 2.92 -4.15
N ALA A 268 3.08 4.25 -4.15
CA ALA A 268 2.85 5.04 -5.36
C ALA A 268 3.94 4.81 -6.42
N TRP A 269 5.20 4.70 -5.99
CA TRP A 269 6.35 4.38 -6.85
C TRP A 269 6.30 2.95 -7.40
N VAL A 270 5.97 1.96 -6.58
CA VAL A 270 5.85 0.57 -7.05
C VAL A 270 4.67 0.42 -8.01
N ILE A 271 3.55 1.08 -7.74
CA ILE A 271 2.38 1.05 -8.63
C ILE A 271 2.69 1.72 -9.97
N SER A 272 3.44 2.82 -9.98
CA SER A 272 3.85 3.47 -11.23
C SER A 272 4.76 2.58 -12.09
N LYS A 273 5.62 1.76 -11.45
CA LYS A 273 6.58 0.89 -12.15
C LYS A 273 6.04 -0.50 -12.49
N ARG A 274 5.24 -1.15 -11.62
CA ARG A 274 4.83 -2.57 -11.75
C ARG A 274 3.31 -2.76 -11.81
N GLY A 275 2.55 -1.68 -11.64
CA GLY A 275 1.09 -1.67 -11.62
C GLY A 275 0.49 -2.00 -10.25
N PRO A 276 -0.83 -1.77 -10.09
CA PRO A 276 -1.53 -1.84 -8.82
C PRO A 276 -1.69 -3.28 -8.30
N LEU A 277 -1.88 -4.24 -9.22
CA LEU A 277 -1.96 -5.67 -8.87
C LEU A 277 -0.68 -6.14 -8.20
N PHE A 278 0.48 -5.72 -8.71
CA PHE A 278 1.76 -6.10 -8.12
C PHE A 278 1.85 -5.68 -6.66
N SER A 279 1.41 -4.46 -6.34
CA SER A 279 1.34 -4.00 -4.95
C SER A 279 0.39 -4.83 -4.09
N ALA A 280 -0.81 -5.12 -4.60
CA ALA A 280 -1.85 -5.80 -3.84
C ALA A 280 -1.43 -7.21 -3.38
N MET A 281 -0.67 -7.92 -4.21
CA MET A 281 -0.25 -9.30 -3.93
C MET A 281 0.65 -9.47 -2.71
N PHE A 282 1.29 -8.40 -2.24
CA PHE A 282 2.09 -8.45 -1.02
C PHE A 282 1.24 -8.34 0.26
N ASN A 283 -0.06 -7.98 0.18
CA ASN A 283 -0.89 -7.87 1.39
C ASN A 283 -1.07 -9.21 2.12
N PRO A 284 -1.35 -10.35 1.44
CA PRO A 284 -1.34 -11.66 2.10
C PRO A 284 -0.01 -12.02 2.76
N LEU A 285 1.11 -11.52 2.24
CA LEU A 285 2.43 -11.72 2.86
C LEU A 285 2.52 -11.03 4.23
N CYS A 286 1.90 -9.86 4.41
CA CYS A 286 1.80 -9.21 5.72
C CYS A 286 1.18 -10.17 6.74
N THR A 287 0.08 -10.82 6.38
CA THR A 287 -0.61 -11.79 7.25
C THR A 287 0.33 -12.92 7.65
N VAL A 288 1.10 -13.45 6.72
CA VAL A 288 2.09 -14.51 7.00
C VAL A 288 3.16 -14.01 7.98
N ILE A 289 3.73 -12.84 7.72
CA ILE A 289 4.76 -12.23 8.58
C ILE A 289 4.22 -11.98 9.99
N VAL A 290 3.01 -11.40 10.11
CA VAL A 290 2.35 -11.14 11.39
C VAL A 290 2.16 -12.44 12.16
N THR A 291 1.66 -13.51 11.53
CA THR A 291 1.48 -14.79 12.23
C THR A 291 2.80 -15.41 12.69
N ILE A 292 3.87 -15.32 11.88
CA ILE A 292 5.20 -15.80 12.29
C ILE A 292 5.71 -14.97 13.49
N LEU A 293 5.64 -13.65 13.42
CA LEU A 293 6.09 -12.78 14.50
C LEU A 293 5.26 -12.98 15.78
N ALA A 294 3.94 -13.16 15.65
CA ALA A 294 3.05 -13.42 16.78
C ALA A 294 3.45 -14.72 17.49
N SER A 295 3.73 -15.77 16.72
CA SER A 295 4.19 -17.03 17.29
C SER A 295 5.56 -16.93 17.99
N MET A 296 6.47 -16.12 17.47
CA MET A 296 7.81 -15.95 18.05
C MET A 296 7.80 -15.09 19.32
N PHE A 297 7.06 -13.97 19.31
CA PHE A 297 7.10 -12.96 20.37
C PHE A 297 5.99 -13.13 21.42
N LEU A 298 4.79 -13.54 21.00
CA LEU A 298 3.63 -13.70 21.90
C LEU A 298 3.47 -15.17 22.37
N GLN A 299 4.36 -16.07 21.94
CA GLN A 299 4.25 -17.53 22.18
C GLN A 299 2.90 -18.11 21.74
N GLU A 300 2.21 -17.46 20.80
CA GLU A 300 0.96 -17.96 20.25
C GLU A 300 1.22 -19.22 19.40
N GLU A 301 0.44 -20.27 19.64
CA GLU A 301 0.60 -21.54 18.94
C GLU A 301 0.28 -21.39 17.44
N MET A 302 1.23 -21.73 16.57
CA MET A 302 0.98 -21.83 15.14
C MET A 302 0.10 -23.05 14.85
N PHE A 303 -1.14 -22.78 14.44
CA PHE A 303 -2.03 -23.82 13.92
C PHE A 303 -1.45 -24.42 12.63
N THR A 304 -1.59 -25.74 12.45
CA THR A 304 -1.21 -26.46 11.20
C THR A 304 -1.77 -25.81 9.94
N GLY A 305 -2.99 -25.25 10.02
CA GLY A 305 -3.62 -24.48 8.93
C GLY A 305 -2.88 -23.19 8.58
N GLY A 306 -2.20 -22.55 9.54
CA GLY A 306 -1.38 -21.36 9.30
C GLY A 306 -0.11 -21.66 8.51
N LEU A 307 0.55 -22.78 8.79
CA LEU A 307 1.75 -23.21 8.06
C LEU A 307 1.41 -23.58 6.61
N ILE A 308 0.37 -24.39 6.41
CA ILE A 308 -0.09 -24.81 5.08
C ILE A 308 -0.57 -23.58 4.29
N GLY A 309 -1.39 -22.73 4.90
CA GLY A 309 -1.88 -21.52 4.25
C GLY A 309 -0.75 -20.55 3.86
N GLY A 310 0.26 -20.37 4.72
CA GLY A 310 1.45 -19.57 4.42
C GLY A 310 2.25 -20.11 3.22
N LEU A 311 2.41 -21.44 3.11
CA LEU A 311 3.05 -22.05 1.94
C LEU A 311 2.26 -21.78 0.64
N PHE A 312 0.92 -21.86 0.70
CA PHE A 312 0.07 -21.52 -0.44
C PHE A 312 0.18 -20.03 -0.82
N VAL A 313 0.29 -19.11 0.15
CA VAL A 313 0.53 -17.68 -0.11
C VAL A 313 1.85 -17.48 -0.85
N ILE A 314 2.93 -18.11 -0.38
CA ILE A 314 4.25 -18.00 -1.01
C ILE A 314 4.24 -18.58 -2.44
N MET A 315 3.62 -19.76 -2.64
CA MET A 315 3.47 -20.36 -3.97
C MET A 315 2.61 -19.50 -4.91
N GLY A 316 1.52 -18.93 -4.39
CA GLY A 316 0.67 -18.01 -5.13
C GLY A 316 1.43 -16.76 -5.58
N LEU A 317 2.15 -16.10 -4.66
CA LEU A 317 3.00 -14.95 -4.94
C LEU A 317 4.05 -15.29 -6.02
N TYR A 318 4.76 -16.41 -5.87
CA TYR A 318 5.76 -16.86 -6.82
C TYR A 318 5.17 -17.06 -8.23
N THR A 319 4.00 -17.70 -8.31
CA THR A 319 3.31 -17.97 -9.58
C THR A 319 2.93 -16.68 -10.30
N VAL A 320 2.47 -15.66 -9.57
CA VAL A 320 2.13 -14.38 -10.20
C VAL A 320 3.37 -13.57 -10.56
N LEU A 321 4.40 -13.56 -9.71
CA LEU A 321 5.68 -12.91 -10.03
C LEU A 321 6.27 -13.50 -11.32
N TRP A 322 6.21 -14.81 -11.48
CA TRP A 322 6.62 -15.49 -12.71
C TRP A 322 5.75 -15.12 -13.92
N GLY A 323 4.44 -14.99 -13.71
CA GLY A 323 3.50 -14.51 -14.74
C GLY A 323 3.76 -13.04 -15.16
N LYS A 324 4.30 -12.21 -14.26
CA LYS A 324 4.63 -10.79 -14.49
C LYS A 324 6.06 -10.55 -15.00
N ALA A 325 6.99 -11.50 -14.85
CA ALA A 325 8.41 -11.30 -15.18
C ALA A 325 8.66 -10.80 -16.62
N LYS A 326 7.86 -11.22 -17.61
CA LYS A 326 8.02 -10.76 -19.00
C LYS A 326 7.48 -9.35 -19.26
N ASP A 327 6.50 -8.87 -18.48
CA ASP A 327 6.05 -7.48 -18.59
C ASP A 327 7.18 -6.52 -18.19
N VAL A 328 8.02 -6.96 -17.25
CA VAL A 328 9.22 -6.26 -16.80
C VAL A 328 10.28 -6.24 -17.89
N ASP A 329 10.55 -7.39 -18.53
CA ASP A 329 11.49 -7.47 -19.66
C ASP A 329 11.09 -6.50 -20.80
N VAL A 330 9.80 -6.43 -21.13
CA VAL A 330 9.29 -5.54 -22.18
C VAL A 330 9.39 -4.06 -21.78
N MET A 331 9.08 -3.72 -20.52
CA MET A 331 9.24 -2.36 -20.01
C MET A 331 10.72 -1.92 -19.98
N ILE A 332 11.64 -2.80 -19.60
CA ILE A 332 13.08 -2.53 -19.58
C ILE A 332 13.60 -2.29 -21.00
N ILE A 333 13.20 -3.13 -21.96
CA ILE A 333 13.57 -2.94 -23.37
C ILE A 333 13.06 -1.58 -23.86
N GLN A 334 11.84 -1.19 -23.50
CA GLN A 334 11.29 0.12 -23.87
C GLN A 334 12.03 1.28 -23.18
N GLU A 335 12.33 1.17 -21.88
CA GLU A 335 13.08 2.19 -21.12
C GLU A 335 14.53 2.31 -21.64
N GLN A 336 15.16 1.21 -22.08
CA GLN A 336 16.46 1.22 -22.77
C GLN A 336 16.38 1.89 -24.15
N ILE A 337 15.32 1.61 -24.93
CA ILE A 337 15.09 2.26 -26.22
C ILE A 337 14.88 3.77 -26.05
N ASP A 338 14.07 4.17 -25.06
CA ASP A 338 13.76 5.58 -24.80
C ASP A 338 14.97 6.32 -24.21
N ASN A 339 15.77 5.67 -23.36
CA ASN A 339 17.04 6.23 -22.87
C ASN A 339 18.08 6.35 -23.97
N ASN A 340 18.17 5.38 -24.89
CA ASN A 340 19.06 5.49 -26.06
C ASN A 340 18.61 6.63 -26.98
N LYS A 341 17.31 6.78 -27.24
CA LYS A 341 16.78 7.92 -28.02
C LYS A 341 17.06 9.27 -27.34
N ASN A 342 16.87 9.38 -26.03
CA ASN A 342 17.18 10.61 -25.29
C ASN A 342 18.69 10.91 -25.25
N SER A 343 19.53 9.87 -25.26
CA SER A 343 20.99 10.01 -25.34
C SER A 343 21.43 10.44 -26.73
N GLU A 344 20.87 9.85 -27.80
CA GLU A 344 21.10 10.27 -29.19
C GLU A 344 20.63 11.72 -29.44
N VAL A 345 19.46 12.10 -28.92
CA VAL A 345 18.95 13.47 -29.01
C VAL A 345 19.82 14.46 -28.24
N LYS A 346 20.35 14.09 -27.06
CA LYS A 346 21.32 14.92 -26.32
C LYS A 346 22.62 15.10 -27.10
N ILE A 347 23.17 14.02 -27.66
CA ILE A 347 24.41 14.06 -28.45
C ILE A 347 24.22 14.95 -29.69
N GLN A 348 23.08 14.86 -30.39
CA GLN A 348 22.79 15.75 -31.53
C GLN A 348 22.62 17.23 -31.14
N ILE A 349 22.05 17.53 -29.97
CA ILE A 349 21.92 18.90 -29.49
C ILE A 349 23.28 19.48 -29.06
N GLU A 350 24.15 18.66 -28.46
CA GLU A 350 25.49 19.07 -28.05
C GLU A 350 26.41 19.27 -29.29
N ASP A 351 26.40 18.35 -30.26
CA ASP A 351 27.17 18.48 -31.52
C ASP A 351 26.68 19.64 -32.41
N SER A 352 25.38 19.94 -32.43
CA SER A 352 24.84 21.07 -33.20
C SER A 352 25.09 22.43 -32.54
N SER A 353 25.36 22.46 -31.23
CA SER A 353 25.71 23.70 -30.52
C SER A 353 27.18 24.13 -30.70
N ASP A 354 28.06 23.21 -31.12
CA ASP A 354 29.49 23.48 -31.32
C ASP A 354 29.88 23.86 -32.75
N THR A 355 28.95 23.84 -33.72
CA THR A 355 29.26 24.18 -35.13
C THR A 355 28.99 25.63 -35.54
N GLU A 356 28.47 26.50 -34.66
CA GLU A 356 28.16 27.90 -34.98
C GLU A 356 29.29 28.92 -34.70
N LYS A 357 30.53 28.45 -34.48
CA LYS A 357 31.72 29.32 -34.32
C LYS A 357 32.83 28.97 -35.32
N CYS A 358 32.57 29.12 -36.62
CA CYS A 358 33.66 29.37 -37.58
C CYS A 358 33.14 29.94 -38.90
N ASN A 359 33.24 31.26 -39.06
CA ASN A 359 33.61 31.98 -40.29
C ASN A 359 33.11 33.43 -40.24
N ASN A 360 33.83 34.28 -39.50
CA ASN A 360 33.80 35.73 -39.70
C ASN A 360 35.23 36.23 -39.72
N ASP A 361 36.01 35.80 -40.71
CA ASP A 361 37.28 36.43 -41.08
C ASP A 361 37.64 36.03 -42.52
N LEU A 362 37.20 36.83 -43.49
CA LEU A 362 38.08 37.41 -44.52
C LEU A 362 37.30 38.25 -45.56
N LYS A 363 37.90 39.41 -45.85
CA LYS A 363 37.80 40.27 -47.06
C LYS A 363 36.66 41.29 -47.14
N LYS A 364 37.05 42.54 -46.86
CA LYS A 364 36.96 43.65 -47.83
C LYS A 364 38.06 44.69 -47.57
N PRO A 365 38.92 44.96 -48.57
CA PRO A 365 39.31 46.32 -48.87
C PRO A 365 38.97 46.72 -50.32
N LEU A 366 38.73 48.02 -50.49
CA LEU A 366 38.83 48.82 -51.73
C LEU A 366 37.79 48.58 -52.85
N LEU A 367 36.84 49.51 -53.01
CA LEU A 367 36.81 50.49 -54.12
C LEU A 367 35.50 51.32 -54.10
N SER A 368 35.66 52.58 -54.53
CA SER A 368 34.74 53.75 -54.60
C SER A 368 34.28 54.36 -53.29
#